data_AF-A0A6L8DXE6-F1
#
_entry.id   AF-A0A6L8DXE6-F1
#
_cell.length_a   1.000
_cell.length_b   1.000
_cell.length_c   1.000
_cell.angle_alpha   90.00
_cell.angle_beta   90.00
_cell.angle_gamma   90.00
#
_symmetry.space_group_name_H-M   'P 1'
#
loop_
_entity.id
_entity.type
_entity.pdbx_description
1 polymer ?
#
loop_
_entity_poly.entity_id
_entity_poly.type
_entity_poly.pdbx_seq_one_letter_code
_entity_poly.pdbx_strand_id
1 'polypeptide(L)'
;EGEGGGPVLLPVLRSRVTAVTGPDTSIEGRRAVRRAGFGREYTVTYRERLEENERIVAGAFWDAAAAGPAEVSIEDSLVERGMRLGDTVRFDVLGRAIEARVTSVRAVDWDDSRSGGFMFLFSPGTFDGAPHSYISFLRGPAEPDARGALQRNLVDSYPNVSVIDGLEIIRTFRRVLDYVTLAVSVVGAIALLAGGLILVGSVAMTKFQRLFDAAVFKTLGANTRLIAVMYVFEYGVLGTLAGLVGSIGALALTWALTRQVLDVPWTPAPAINIGGMLVTAVVVLVVGVASSVDVLRRKPLLTLRTE
;
A
#
# COMPACT_ATOMS: atom_id res chain seq x y z
N GLU A 1 17.27 -23.79 1.88
CA GLU A 1 16.70 -25.15 1.87
C GLU A 1 15.19 -25.06 2.09
N GLY A 2 14.42 -25.87 1.37
CA GLY A 2 12.96 -25.79 1.28
C GLY A 2 12.48 -26.46 -0.01
N GLU A 3 12.68 -27.79 -0.03
CA GLU A 3 12.14 -28.83 -0.91
C GLU A 3 12.32 -28.73 -2.44
N GLY A 4 13.18 -29.63 -2.95
CA GLY A 4 13.32 -29.99 -4.35
C GLY A 4 12.16 -30.85 -4.86
N GLY A 5 10.95 -30.30 -4.83
CA GLY A 5 9.87 -30.75 -5.71
C GLY A 5 10.01 -30.04 -7.06
N GLY A 6 9.85 -30.76 -8.17
CA GLY A 6 9.71 -30.13 -9.47
C GLY A 6 8.57 -29.09 -9.48
N PRO A 7 8.52 -28.20 -10.48
CA PRO A 7 7.47 -27.18 -10.56
C PRO A 7 6.08 -27.84 -10.50
N VAL A 8 5.27 -27.45 -9.51
CA VAL A 8 3.88 -27.90 -9.42
C VAL A 8 3.09 -27.22 -10.53
N LEU A 9 2.47 -28.02 -11.39
CA LEU A 9 1.66 -27.55 -12.50
C LEU A 9 0.20 -27.47 -12.06
N LEU A 10 -0.37 -26.28 -12.15
CA LEU A 10 -1.78 -26.04 -11.84
C LEU A 10 -2.56 -25.90 -13.16
N PRO A 11 -3.57 -26.75 -13.42
CA PRO A 11 -4.40 -26.63 -14.60
C PRO A 11 -5.30 -25.41 -14.46
N VAL A 12 -5.36 -24.55 -15.47
CA VAL A 12 -6.19 -23.36 -15.46
C VAL A 12 -6.99 -23.21 -16.74
N LEU A 13 -8.22 -22.74 -16.57
CA LEU A 13 -9.16 -22.44 -17.63
C LEU A 13 -9.71 -21.04 -17.47
N ARG A 14 -10.17 -20.47 -18.58
CA ARG A 14 -10.92 -19.21 -18.58
C ARG A 14 -12.40 -19.51 -18.55
N SER A 15 -13.11 -18.88 -17.62
CA SER A 15 -14.56 -18.99 -17.50
C SER A 15 -15.21 -17.63 -17.34
N ARG A 16 -16.49 -17.53 -17.69
CA ARG A 16 -17.32 -16.36 -17.39
C ARG A 16 -18.58 -16.80 -16.66
N VAL A 17 -18.92 -16.10 -15.58
CA VAL A 17 -20.21 -16.33 -14.91
C VAL A 17 -21.32 -15.74 -15.78
N THR A 18 -22.34 -16.54 -16.07
CA THR A 18 -23.49 -16.17 -16.90
C THR A 18 -24.80 -16.07 -16.11
N ALA A 19 -24.89 -16.77 -14.99
CA ALA A 19 -25.99 -16.67 -14.05
C ALA A 19 -25.60 -17.20 -12.67
N VAL A 20 -26.33 -16.75 -11.64
CA VAL A 20 -26.34 -17.35 -10.30
C VAL A 20 -27.79 -17.53 -9.90
N THR A 21 -28.17 -18.77 -9.57
CA THR A 21 -29.55 -19.12 -9.22
C THR A 21 -29.54 -19.92 -7.92
N GLY A 22 -30.34 -19.50 -6.97
CA GLY A 22 -30.53 -20.15 -5.67
C GLY A 22 -31.86 -19.76 -5.03
N PRO A 23 -32.17 -20.26 -3.83
CA PRO A 23 -33.45 -20.01 -3.16
C PRO A 23 -33.74 -18.52 -2.94
N ASP A 24 -32.71 -17.77 -2.54
CA ASP A 24 -32.80 -16.34 -2.22
C ASP A 24 -31.98 -15.47 -3.21
N THR A 25 -31.41 -16.08 -4.25
CA THR A 25 -30.45 -15.44 -5.15
C THR A 25 -30.86 -15.66 -6.61
N SER A 26 -31.13 -14.58 -7.35
CA SER A 26 -31.35 -14.65 -8.80
C SER A 26 -30.60 -13.52 -9.49
N ILE A 27 -29.46 -13.87 -10.09
CA ILE A 27 -28.62 -12.97 -10.87
C ILE A 27 -28.57 -13.50 -12.28
N GLU A 28 -29.60 -13.15 -13.05
CA GLU A 28 -29.78 -13.65 -14.41
C GLU A 28 -29.75 -12.53 -15.44
N GLY A 29 -29.19 -12.85 -16.61
CA GLY A 29 -29.07 -11.92 -17.71
C GLY A 29 -27.85 -10.99 -17.60
N ARG A 30 -27.36 -10.58 -18.77
CA ARG A 30 -26.08 -9.85 -18.94
C ARG A 30 -25.98 -8.58 -18.10
N ARG A 31 -27.09 -7.87 -17.88
CA ARG A 31 -27.11 -6.62 -17.09
C ARG A 31 -26.97 -6.89 -15.60
N ALA A 32 -27.66 -7.89 -15.06
CA ALA A 32 -27.60 -8.23 -13.63
C ALA A 32 -26.22 -8.77 -13.26
N VAL A 33 -25.71 -9.72 -14.05
CA VAL A 33 -24.35 -10.29 -13.90
C VAL A 33 -23.28 -9.20 -13.92
N ARG A 34 -23.36 -8.25 -14.86
CA ARG A 34 -22.42 -7.12 -14.92
C ARG A 34 -22.55 -6.19 -13.71
N ARG A 35 -23.79 -5.90 -13.27
CA ARG A 35 -24.04 -5.04 -12.11
C ARG A 35 -23.48 -5.65 -10.81
N ALA A 36 -23.58 -6.97 -10.68
CA ALA A 36 -22.97 -7.72 -9.58
C ALA A 36 -21.45 -7.93 -9.73
N GLY A 37 -20.84 -7.38 -10.80
CA GLY A 37 -19.41 -7.49 -11.12
C GLY A 37 -18.97 -8.85 -11.68
N PHE A 38 -19.89 -9.78 -11.91
CA PHE A 38 -19.58 -11.15 -12.34
C PHE A 38 -19.29 -11.25 -13.85
N GLY A 39 -19.47 -10.15 -14.59
CA GLY A 39 -19.31 -10.13 -16.06
C GLY A 39 -17.87 -10.19 -16.57
N ARG A 40 -16.86 -10.13 -15.68
CA ARG A 40 -15.44 -10.32 -16.06
C ARG A 40 -15.14 -11.80 -16.32
N GLU A 41 -14.08 -12.06 -17.07
CA GLU A 41 -13.52 -13.41 -17.15
C GLU A 41 -12.73 -13.73 -15.89
N TYR A 42 -12.90 -14.96 -15.42
CA TYR A 42 -12.19 -15.53 -14.29
C TYR A 42 -11.25 -16.61 -14.80
N THR A 43 -10.06 -16.67 -14.21
CA THR A 43 -9.22 -17.86 -14.30
C THR A 43 -9.68 -18.81 -13.20
N VAL A 44 -9.99 -20.04 -13.57
CA VAL A 44 -10.47 -21.09 -12.67
C VAL A 44 -9.56 -22.29 -12.74
N THR A 45 -9.54 -23.06 -11.65
CA THR A 45 -8.78 -24.31 -11.55
C THR A 45 -9.64 -25.38 -10.88
N TYR A 46 -9.15 -26.61 -10.87
CA TYR A 46 -9.74 -27.74 -10.18
C TYR A 46 -8.66 -28.54 -9.46
N ARG A 47 -8.95 -29.04 -8.26
CA ARG A 47 -8.03 -29.90 -7.49
C ARG A 47 -8.73 -30.63 -6.35
N GLU A 48 -8.03 -31.64 -5.83
CA GLU A 48 -8.51 -32.52 -4.76
C GLU A 48 -8.35 -31.95 -3.34
N ARG A 49 -7.38 -31.06 -3.13
CA ARG A 49 -7.00 -30.56 -1.80
C ARG A 49 -6.92 -29.05 -1.73
N LEU A 50 -7.08 -28.49 -0.54
CA LEU A 50 -6.78 -27.09 -0.29
C LEU A 50 -5.27 -26.86 -0.23
N GLU A 51 -4.86 -25.63 -0.46
CA GLU A 51 -3.47 -25.20 -0.30
C GLU A 51 -3.29 -24.45 1.02
N GLU A 52 -2.05 -24.30 1.48
CA GLU A 52 -1.72 -23.76 2.81
C GLU A 52 -2.25 -22.33 3.04
N ASN A 53 -2.38 -21.55 1.96
CA ASN A 53 -2.86 -20.17 1.97
C ASN A 53 -4.40 -20.06 1.97
N GLU A 54 -5.13 -21.15 2.22
CA GLU A 54 -6.58 -21.19 2.08
C GLU A 54 -7.26 -21.83 3.28
N ARG A 55 -8.40 -21.26 3.67
CA ARG A 55 -9.19 -21.76 4.80
C ARG A 55 -10.67 -21.76 4.45
N ILE A 56 -11.37 -22.85 4.79
CA ILE A 56 -12.82 -22.89 4.66
C ILE A 56 -13.45 -22.03 5.76
N VAL A 57 -14.30 -21.10 5.35
CA VAL A 57 -15.05 -20.21 6.26
C VAL A 57 -16.49 -20.70 6.41
N ALA A 58 -17.06 -21.30 5.36
CA ALA A 58 -18.41 -21.85 5.41
C ALA A 58 -18.57 -23.06 4.46
N GLY A 59 -19.51 -23.95 4.80
CA GLY A 59 -19.78 -25.16 4.03
C GLY A 59 -18.77 -26.27 4.27
N ALA A 60 -18.67 -27.19 3.32
CA ALA A 60 -17.75 -28.32 3.36
C ALA A 60 -16.96 -28.40 2.06
N PHE A 61 -15.64 -28.55 2.17
CA PHE A 61 -14.83 -28.90 1.01
C PHE A 61 -15.16 -30.33 0.60
N TRP A 62 -15.19 -30.60 -0.70
CA TRP A 62 -15.54 -31.92 -1.20
C TRP A 62 -14.55 -32.99 -0.75
N ASP A 63 -15.05 -34.21 -0.61
CA ASP A 63 -14.20 -35.39 -0.51
C ASP A 63 -13.86 -35.86 -1.92
N ALA A 64 -12.57 -35.92 -2.26
CA ALA A 64 -12.11 -36.32 -3.59
C ALA A 64 -12.65 -37.70 -4.02
N ALA A 65 -12.95 -38.60 -3.07
CA ALA A 65 -13.50 -39.91 -3.35
C ALA A 65 -15.02 -39.91 -3.63
N ALA A 66 -15.75 -38.86 -3.22
CA ALA A 66 -17.21 -38.77 -3.29
C ALA A 66 -17.72 -37.52 -4.02
N ALA A 67 -16.82 -36.67 -4.52
CA ALA A 67 -17.16 -35.42 -5.18
C ALA A 67 -18.05 -35.69 -6.39
N GLY A 68 -19.22 -35.07 -6.41
CA GLY A 68 -20.06 -35.05 -7.60
C GLY A 68 -19.40 -34.23 -8.72
N PRO A 69 -19.74 -34.52 -9.99
CA PRO A 69 -19.37 -33.63 -11.08
C PRO A 69 -20.00 -32.25 -10.84
N ALA A 70 -19.21 -31.19 -10.99
CA ALA A 70 -19.62 -29.79 -10.91
C ALA A 70 -19.97 -29.26 -9.50
N GLU A 71 -19.07 -29.48 -8.54
CA GLU A 71 -19.05 -28.68 -7.30
C GLU A 71 -18.05 -27.53 -7.45
N VAL A 72 -18.36 -26.38 -6.85
CA VAL A 72 -17.49 -25.20 -6.85
C VAL A 72 -17.35 -24.63 -5.45
N SER A 73 -16.12 -24.25 -5.12
CA SER A 73 -15.77 -23.52 -3.93
C SER A 73 -15.43 -22.09 -4.32
N ILE A 74 -16.05 -21.13 -3.64
CA ILE A 74 -15.94 -19.70 -3.96
C ILE A 74 -15.11 -18.97 -2.92
N GLU A 75 -14.42 -17.91 -3.32
CA GLU A 75 -13.75 -17.01 -2.38
C GLU A 75 -14.75 -16.07 -1.69
N ASP A 76 -14.48 -15.70 -0.43
CA ASP A 76 -15.37 -14.98 0.47
C ASP A 76 -15.85 -13.62 -0.03
N SER A 77 -15.04 -12.88 -0.79
CA SER A 77 -15.46 -11.60 -1.41
C SER A 77 -16.58 -11.78 -2.44
N LEU A 78 -16.80 -12.99 -2.97
CA LEU A 78 -17.94 -13.28 -3.84
C LEU A 78 -19.26 -13.35 -3.06
N VAL A 79 -19.20 -13.66 -1.75
CA VAL A 79 -20.38 -13.67 -0.88
C VAL A 79 -20.87 -12.24 -0.63
N GLU A 80 -19.96 -11.30 -0.40
CA GLU A 80 -20.28 -9.87 -0.29
C GLU A 80 -20.98 -9.32 -1.55
N ARG A 81 -20.74 -9.97 -2.69
CA ARG A 81 -21.30 -9.63 -3.99
C ARG A 81 -22.61 -10.37 -4.31
N GLY A 82 -23.15 -11.11 -3.35
CA GLY A 82 -24.48 -11.70 -3.39
C GLY A 82 -24.53 -13.18 -3.73
N MET A 83 -23.40 -13.87 -3.94
CA MET A 83 -23.40 -15.34 -4.01
C MET A 83 -23.57 -15.95 -2.63
N ARG A 84 -24.23 -17.10 -2.53
CA ARG A 84 -24.46 -17.80 -1.27
C ARG A 84 -24.04 -19.25 -1.36
N LEU A 85 -23.76 -19.82 -0.20
CA LEU A 85 -23.59 -21.26 -0.05
C LEU A 85 -24.86 -21.99 -0.52
N GLY A 86 -24.69 -22.98 -1.39
CA GLY A 86 -25.78 -23.77 -1.96
C GLY A 86 -26.34 -23.24 -3.29
N ASP A 87 -25.97 -22.03 -3.73
CA ASP A 87 -26.37 -21.49 -5.03
C ASP A 87 -25.79 -22.34 -6.18
N THR A 88 -26.49 -22.36 -7.31
CA THR A 88 -25.99 -22.91 -8.57
C THR A 88 -25.48 -21.78 -9.46
N VAL A 89 -24.19 -21.83 -9.79
CA VAL A 89 -23.54 -20.85 -10.66
C VAL A 89 -23.37 -21.45 -12.05
N ARG A 90 -23.86 -20.73 -13.07
CA ARG A 90 -23.68 -21.11 -14.47
C ARG A 90 -22.47 -20.41 -15.05
N PHE A 91 -21.49 -21.19 -15.49
CA PHE A 91 -20.29 -20.73 -16.15
C PHE A 91 -20.37 -21.00 -17.65
N ASP A 92 -19.82 -20.08 -18.44
CA ASP A 92 -19.45 -20.32 -19.83
C ASP A 92 -17.94 -20.59 -19.85
N VAL A 93 -17.57 -21.82 -20.23
CA VAL A 93 -16.19 -22.29 -20.36
C VAL A 93 -15.98 -22.74 -21.79
N LEU A 94 -15.20 -21.98 -22.55
CA LEU A 94 -14.92 -22.25 -23.97
C LEU A 94 -16.20 -22.42 -24.82
N GLY A 95 -17.26 -21.67 -24.52
CA GLY A 95 -18.54 -21.73 -25.23
C GLY A 95 -19.50 -22.81 -24.72
N ARG A 96 -19.12 -23.59 -23.69
CA ARG A 96 -19.97 -24.61 -23.07
C ARG A 96 -20.51 -24.10 -21.74
N ALA A 97 -21.81 -24.25 -21.55
CA ALA A 97 -22.45 -23.96 -20.27
C ALA A 97 -22.18 -25.10 -19.27
N ILE A 98 -21.62 -24.74 -18.11
CA ILE A 98 -21.35 -25.65 -16.99
C ILE A 98 -22.04 -25.07 -15.77
N GLU A 99 -22.92 -25.86 -15.15
CA GLU A 99 -23.60 -25.48 -13.92
C GLU A 99 -22.92 -26.17 -12.75
N ALA A 100 -22.45 -25.40 -11.78
CA ALA A 100 -21.80 -25.92 -10.59
C ALA A 100 -22.43 -25.38 -9.32
N ARG A 101 -22.54 -26.24 -8.31
CA ARG A 101 -23.14 -25.89 -7.02
C ARG A 101 -22.07 -25.40 -6.04
N VAL A 102 -22.36 -24.29 -5.36
CA VAL A 102 -21.48 -23.74 -4.33
C VAL A 102 -21.57 -24.62 -3.07
N THR A 103 -20.51 -25.38 -2.77
CA THR A 103 -20.45 -26.30 -1.61
C THR A 103 -19.61 -25.76 -0.45
N SER A 104 -18.72 -24.81 -0.73
CA SER A 104 -17.90 -24.16 0.29
C SER A 104 -17.52 -22.73 -0.09
N VAL A 105 -17.25 -21.94 0.94
CA VAL A 105 -16.70 -20.58 0.87
C VAL A 105 -15.34 -20.57 1.54
N ARG A 106 -14.35 -19.96 0.89
CA ARG A 106 -12.96 -19.96 1.32
C ARG A 106 -12.46 -18.54 1.53
N ALA A 107 -11.72 -18.33 2.60
CA ALA A 107 -10.82 -17.21 2.74
C ALA A 107 -9.50 -17.60 2.08
N VAL A 108 -9.01 -16.75 1.19
CA VAL A 108 -7.74 -16.92 0.49
C VAL A 108 -6.78 -15.85 0.99
N ASP A 109 -5.63 -16.27 1.49
CA ASP A 109 -4.53 -15.37 1.78
C ASP A 109 -3.83 -15.02 0.45
N TRP A 110 -4.11 -13.80 -0.01
CA TRP A 110 -3.58 -13.27 -1.26
C TRP A 110 -2.11 -12.84 -1.15
N ASP A 111 -1.55 -12.71 0.07
CA ASP A 111 -0.12 -12.41 0.27
C ASP A 111 0.76 -13.60 -0.18
N ASP A 112 0.24 -14.83 -0.08
CA ASP A 112 0.88 -16.04 -0.62
C ASP A 112 0.15 -16.63 -1.84
N SER A 113 -0.16 -15.77 -2.81
CA SER A 113 -0.81 -16.16 -4.07
C SER A 113 -0.06 -17.21 -4.90
N ARG A 114 1.22 -17.48 -4.62
CA ARG A 114 2.05 -18.51 -5.28
C ARG A 114 1.51 -19.93 -5.10
N SER A 115 0.70 -20.13 -4.06
CA SER A 115 0.13 -21.42 -3.68
C SER A 115 -1.29 -21.63 -4.24
N GLY A 116 -1.86 -20.67 -4.98
CA GLY A 116 -3.09 -20.89 -5.76
C GLY A 116 -4.30 -20.06 -5.33
N GLY A 117 -4.20 -18.73 -5.40
CA GLY A 117 -5.34 -17.84 -5.19
C GLY A 117 -6.30 -17.80 -6.39
N PHE A 118 -7.38 -18.60 -6.35
CA PHE A 118 -8.43 -18.61 -7.36
C PHE A 118 -9.79 -18.23 -6.77
N MET A 119 -10.54 -17.37 -7.46
CA MET A 119 -11.89 -16.95 -7.04
C MET A 119 -12.88 -18.13 -7.07
N PHE A 120 -12.71 -19.05 -8.02
CA PHE A 120 -13.52 -20.26 -8.16
C PHE A 120 -12.60 -21.47 -8.28
N LEU A 121 -12.85 -22.45 -7.44
CA LEU A 121 -12.14 -23.73 -7.39
C LEU A 121 -13.15 -24.84 -7.63
N PHE A 122 -12.91 -25.73 -8.58
CA PHE A 122 -13.85 -26.80 -8.91
C PHE A 122 -13.39 -28.15 -8.36
N SER A 123 -14.36 -29.04 -8.12
CA SER A 123 -14.07 -30.44 -7.87
C SER A 123 -13.42 -31.08 -9.11
N PRO A 124 -12.51 -32.06 -8.92
CA PRO A 124 -11.96 -32.88 -10.01
C PRO A 124 -13.06 -33.53 -10.85
N GLY A 125 -12.78 -33.88 -12.11
CA GLY A 125 -13.76 -34.50 -13.01
C GLY A 125 -14.63 -33.50 -13.79
N THR A 126 -14.79 -32.26 -13.31
CA THR A 126 -15.61 -31.24 -13.98
C THR A 126 -15.05 -30.82 -15.35
N PHE A 127 -13.71 -30.84 -15.51
CA PHE A 127 -13.03 -30.31 -16.70
C PHE A 127 -12.08 -31.31 -17.38
N ASP A 128 -12.13 -32.60 -17.05
CA ASP A 128 -11.17 -33.60 -17.56
C ASP A 128 -11.13 -33.69 -19.09
N GLY A 129 -12.26 -33.42 -19.76
CA GLY A 129 -12.37 -33.39 -21.22
C GLY A 129 -12.14 -32.01 -21.87
N ALA A 130 -11.86 -30.96 -21.08
CA ALA A 130 -11.69 -29.60 -21.58
C ALA A 130 -10.20 -29.26 -21.78
N PRO A 131 -9.83 -28.63 -22.91
CA PRO A 131 -8.46 -28.17 -23.10
C PRO A 131 -8.14 -27.07 -22.09
N HIS A 132 -7.02 -27.23 -21.39
CA HIS A 132 -6.56 -26.32 -20.35
C HIS A 132 -5.07 -25.99 -20.53
N SER A 133 -4.67 -24.85 -20.00
CA SER A 133 -3.26 -24.45 -19.90
C SER A 133 -2.75 -24.73 -18.50
N TYR A 134 -1.45 -24.89 -18.32
CA TYR A 134 -0.85 -25.01 -16.99
C TYR A 134 -0.15 -23.71 -16.60
N ILE A 135 -0.24 -23.36 -15.32
CA ILE A 135 0.61 -22.34 -14.72
C ILE A 135 1.47 -22.98 -13.64
N SER A 136 2.65 -22.41 -13.40
CA SER A 136 3.51 -22.81 -12.30
C SER A 136 4.24 -21.60 -11.73
N PHE A 137 4.45 -21.63 -10.42
CA PHE A 137 5.21 -20.62 -9.70
C PHE A 137 6.57 -21.20 -9.33
N LEU A 138 7.61 -20.50 -9.73
CA LEU A 138 9.00 -20.91 -9.52
C LEU A 138 9.81 -19.75 -8.96
N ARG A 139 10.61 -20.05 -7.94
CA ARG A 139 11.53 -19.08 -7.35
C ARG A 139 12.75 -18.96 -8.26
N GLY A 140 12.76 -17.90 -9.08
CA GLY A 140 13.91 -17.57 -9.91
C GLY A 140 15.09 -16.99 -9.11
N PRO A 141 16.26 -16.81 -9.77
CA PRO A 141 17.40 -16.09 -9.21
C PRO A 141 17.01 -14.68 -8.71
N ALA A 142 17.73 -14.11 -7.73
CA ALA A 142 17.44 -12.74 -7.29
C ALA A 142 17.95 -11.68 -8.29
N GLU A 143 19.04 -11.99 -8.98
CA GLU A 143 19.73 -11.07 -9.89
C GLU A 143 18.97 -10.89 -11.22
N PRO A 144 18.84 -9.65 -11.73
CA PRO A 144 18.15 -9.40 -12.99
C PRO A 144 18.72 -10.17 -14.19
N ASP A 145 20.04 -10.21 -14.31
CA ASP A 145 20.71 -10.83 -15.45
C ASP A 145 20.55 -12.36 -15.45
N ALA A 146 20.70 -12.98 -14.27
CA ALA A 146 20.48 -14.41 -14.08
C ALA A 146 19.03 -14.82 -14.36
N ARG A 147 18.04 -14.00 -13.96
CA ARG A 147 16.63 -14.24 -14.32
C ARG A 147 16.38 -14.08 -15.82
N GLY A 148 16.96 -13.07 -16.45
CA GLY A 148 16.86 -12.88 -17.89
C GLY A 148 17.47 -14.06 -18.67
N ALA A 149 18.59 -14.60 -18.19
CA ALA A 149 19.20 -15.81 -18.75
C ALA A 149 18.29 -17.05 -18.57
N LEU A 150 17.72 -17.23 -17.38
CA LEU A 150 16.76 -18.31 -17.12
C LEU A 150 15.53 -18.21 -18.04
N GLN A 151 14.96 -17.01 -18.18
CA GLN A 151 13.81 -16.77 -19.05
C GLN A 151 14.13 -17.10 -20.52
N ARG A 152 15.28 -16.66 -21.03
CA ARG A 152 15.72 -16.99 -22.40
C ARG A 152 15.89 -18.50 -22.60
N ASN A 153 16.63 -19.16 -21.70
CA ASN A 153 16.88 -20.61 -21.79
C ASN A 153 15.57 -21.43 -21.75
N LEU A 154 14.58 -21.00 -20.96
CA LEU A 154 13.28 -21.65 -20.89
C LEU A 154 12.48 -21.49 -22.17
N VAL A 155 12.42 -20.29 -22.74
CA VAL A 155 11.72 -20.03 -24.00
C VAL A 155 12.40 -20.74 -25.18
N ASP A 156 13.73 -20.79 -25.20
CA ASP A 156 14.51 -21.49 -26.23
C ASP A 156 14.29 -23.00 -26.18
N SER A 157 14.23 -23.58 -24.97
CA SER A 157 14.02 -25.02 -24.79
C SER A 157 12.55 -25.44 -24.93
N TYR A 158 11.62 -24.54 -24.57
CA TYR A 158 10.19 -24.78 -24.55
C TYR A 158 9.41 -23.59 -25.15
N PRO A 159 9.29 -23.52 -26.49
CA PRO A 159 8.65 -22.38 -27.18
C PRO A 159 7.16 -22.20 -26.84
N ASN A 160 6.52 -23.22 -26.28
CA ASN A 160 5.13 -23.20 -25.83
C ASN A 160 4.96 -22.69 -24.38
N VAL A 161 6.05 -22.31 -23.70
CA VAL A 161 6.03 -21.82 -22.32
C VAL A 161 6.22 -20.31 -22.31
N SER A 162 5.29 -19.60 -21.67
CA SER A 162 5.41 -18.17 -21.38
C SER A 162 5.92 -17.97 -19.96
N VAL A 163 7.04 -17.25 -19.82
CA VAL A 163 7.64 -16.94 -18.52
C VAL A 163 7.41 -15.47 -18.20
N ILE A 164 6.80 -15.21 -17.04
CA ILE A 164 6.51 -13.86 -16.55
C ILE A 164 7.37 -13.58 -15.32
N ASP A 165 8.12 -12.48 -15.36
CA ASP A 165 8.92 -12.02 -14.23
C ASP A 165 8.08 -11.20 -13.23
N GLY A 166 7.60 -11.86 -12.19
CA GLY A 166 6.81 -11.21 -11.13
C GLY A 166 7.57 -10.13 -10.34
N LEU A 167 8.89 -10.26 -10.18
CA LEU A 167 9.66 -9.28 -9.41
C LEU A 167 9.89 -8.00 -10.23
N GLU A 168 9.94 -8.07 -11.56
CA GLU A 168 9.96 -6.87 -12.42
C GLU A 168 8.64 -6.09 -12.37
N ILE A 169 7.52 -6.80 -12.30
CA ILE A 169 6.19 -6.18 -12.09
C ILE A 169 6.19 -5.41 -10.76
N ILE A 170 6.62 -6.05 -9.67
CA ILE A 170 6.69 -5.42 -8.34
C ILE A 170 7.61 -4.18 -8.36
N ARG A 171 8.78 -4.26 -9.01
CA ARG A 171 9.68 -3.11 -9.16
C ARG A 171 9.04 -1.96 -9.92
N THR A 172 8.27 -2.26 -10.96
CA THR A 172 7.54 -1.24 -11.73
C THR A 172 6.50 -0.54 -10.86
N PHE A 173 5.71 -1.29 -10.07
CA PHE A 173 4.78 -0.70 -9.11
C PHE A 173 5.48 0.17 -8.07
N ARG A 174 6.61 -0.31 -7.50
CA ARG A 174 7.42 0.50 -6.57
C ARG A 174 7.89 1.81 -7.20
N ARG A 175 8.35 1.78 -8.44
CA ARG A 175 8.77 2.99 -9.17
C ARG A 175 7.63 3.99 -9.35
N VAL A 176 6.41 3.52 -9.61
CA VAL A 176 5.22 4.40 -9.67
C VAL A 176 4.95 5.02 -8.30
N LEU A 177 5.02 4.25 -7.22
CA LEU A 177 4.88 4.77 -5.86
C LEU A 177 5.97 5.80 -5.54
N ASP A 178 7.22 5.55 -5.93
CA ASP A 178 8.33 6.48 -5.74
C ASP A 178 8.06 7.84 -6.43
N TYR A 179 7.46 7.83 -7.63
CA TYR A 179 7.07 9.07 -8.31
C TYR A 179 5.96 9.82 -7.58
N VAL A 180 4.97 9.11 -7.03
CA VAL A 180 3.91 9.72 -6.22
C VAL A 180 4.51 10.33 -4.95
N THR A 181 5.37 9.59 -4.26
CA THR A 181 6.09 10.07 -3.08
C THR A 181 6.93 11.29 -3.41
N LEU A 182 7.64 11.29 -4.53
CA LEU A 182 8.42 12.43 -4.99
C LEU A 182 7.54 13.66 -5.22
N ALA A 183 6.42 13.50 -5.95
CA ALA A 183 5.52 14.60 -6.24
C ALA A 183 4.95 15.24 -4.96
N VAL A 184 4.47 14.42 -4.02
CA VAL A 184 3.97 14.91 -2.72
C VAL A 184 5.09 15.53 -1.89
N SER A 185 6.29 14.96 -1.91
CA SER A 185 7.46 15.50 -1.20
C SER A 185 7.89 16.85 -1.73
N VAL A 186 7.83 17.08 -3.05
CA VAL A 186 8.11 18.39 -3.67
C VAL A 186 7.09 19.43 -3.20
N VAL A 187 5.80 19.10 -3.20
CA VAL A 187 4.75 19.99 -2.69
C VAL A 187 4.97 20.30 -1.20
N GLY A 188 5.29 19.28 -0.40
CA GLY A 188 5.64 19.44 1.00
C GLY A 188 6.86 20.33 1.22
N ALA A 189 7.91 20.17 0.39
CA ALA A 189 9.11 21.00 0.45
C ALA A 189 8.81 22.47 0.12
N ILE A 190 7.96 22.74 -0.88
CA ILE A 190 7.51 24.10 -1.20
C ILE A 190 6.73 24.70 -0.02
N ALA A 191 5.84 23.93 0.61
CA ALA A 191 5.10 24.37 1.78
C ALA A 191 6.03 24.67 2.98
N LEU A 192 7.05 23.84 3.21
CA LEU A 192 8.07 24.08 4.24
C LEU A 192 8.88 25.35 3.94
N LEU A 193 9.28 25.58 2.68
CA LEU A 193 9.97 26.80 2.27
C LEU A 193 9.10 28.04 2.49
N ALA A 194 7.81 27.98 2.12
CA ALA A 194 6.86 29.05 2.37
C ALA A 194 6.68 29.32 3.86
N GLY A 195 6.57 28.27 4.69
CA GLY A 195 6.53 28.38 6.14
C GLY A 195 7.79 29.04 6.72
N GLY A 196 8.96 28.69 6.19
CA GLY A 196 10.23 29.34 6.54
C GLY A 196 10.24 30.83 6.18
N LEU A 197 9.77 31.21 4.99
CA LEU A 197 9.63 32.61 4.57
C LEU A 197 8.67 33.39 5.49
N ILE A 198 7.54 32.78 5.87
CA ILE A 198 6.59 33.37 6.82
C ILE A 198 7.26 33.60 8.18
N LEU A 199 8.05 32.64 8.67
CA LEU A 199 8.80 32.79 9.91
C LEU A 199 9.82 33.94 9.83
N VAL A 200 10.60 34.01 8.75
CA VAL A 200 11.55 35.12 8.51
C VAL A 200 10.82 36.46 8.49
N GLY A 201 9.69 36.56 7.77
CA GLY A 201 8.87 37.76 7.71
C GLY A 201 8.32 38.19 9.08
N SER A 202 7.84 37.24 9.88
CA SER A 202 7.35 37.48 11.24
C SER A 202 8.45 38.02 12.18
N VAL A 203 9.66 37.44 12.11
CA VAL A 203 10.82 37.92 12.88
C VAL A 203 11.25 39.31 12.40
N ALA A 204 11.24 39.56 11.10
CA ALA A 204 11.58 40.86 10.53
C ALA A 204 10.62 41.97 11.00
N MET A 205 9.32 41.69 11.09
CA MET A 205 8.31 42.63 11.58
C MET A 205 8.49 42.98 13.06
N THR A 206 9.00 42.04 13.87
CA THR A 206 9.24 42.25 15.32
C THR A 206 10.66 42.76 15.63
N LYS A 207 11.46 43.09 14.60
CA LYS A 207 12.87 43.46 14.74
C LYS A 207 13.11 44.67 15.66
N PHE A 208 12.28 45.71 15.55
CA PHE A 208 12.43 46.91 16.39
C PHE A 208 12.19 46.62 17.87
N GLN A 209 11.14 45.85 18.18
CA GLN A 209 10.86 45.39 19.54
C GLN A 209 12.02 44.56 20.10
N ARG A 210 12.52 43.59 19.31
CA ARG A 210 13.65 42.73 19.72
C ARG A 210 14.95 43.51 19.93
N LEU A 211 15.21 44.56 19.14
CA LEU A 211 16.35 45.46 19.33
C LEU A 211 16.24 46.25 20.64
N PHE A 212 15.04 46.76 20.96
CA PHE A 212 14.77 47.46 22.21
C PHE A 212 14.99 46.53 23.41
N ASP A 213 14.37 45.35 23.41
CA ASP A 213 14.52 44.36 24.49
C ASP A 213 16.00 43.96 24.69
N ALA A 214 16.73 43.73 23.59
CA ALA A 214 18.15 43.42 23.64
C ALA A 214 19.00 44.58 24.19
N ALA A 215 18.65 45.83 23.89
CA ALA A 215 19.32 47.00 24.44
C ALA A 215 19.08 47.13 25.95
N VAL A 216 17.84 46.96 26.40
CA VAL A 216 17.48 46.95 27.83
C VAL A 216 18.27 45.87 28.57
N PHE A 217 18.30 44.64 28.07
CA PHE A 217 19.08 43.57 28.70
C PHE A 217 20.58 43.87 28.73
N LYS A 218 21.17 44.46 27.67
CA LYS A 218 22.57 44.88 27.66
C LYS A 218 22.85 45.97 28.70
N THR A 219 21.92 46.90 28.92
CA THR A 219 22.08 47.93 29.98
C THR A 219 22.03 47.35 31.38
N LEU A 220 21.29 46.25 31.59
CA LEU A 220 21.25 45.48 32.83
C LEU A 220 22.47 44.54 33.01
N GLY A 221 23.43 44.56 32.07
CA GLY A 221 24.67 43.78 32.14
C GLY A 221 24.66 42.45 31.38
N ALA A 222 23.61 42.14 30.61
CA ALA A 222 23.59 40.94 29.79
C ALA A 222 24.63 41.02 28.67
N ASN A 223 25.48 39.99 28.57
CA ASN A 223 26.40 39.87 27.45
C ASN A 223 25.68 39.32 26.19
N THR A 224 26.31 39.47 25.02
CA THR A 224 25.71 39.04 23.74
C THR A 224 25.51 37.52 23.66
N ARG A 225 26.29 36.73 24.42
CA ARG A 225 26.12 35.26 24.48
C ARG A 225 24.83 34.88 25.21
N LEU A 226 24.49 35.56 26.29
CA LEU A 226 23.26 35.32 27.04
C LEU A 226 22.03 35.57 26.16
N ILE A 227 22.02 36.67 25.41
CA ILE A 227 20.94 36.99 24.48
C ILE A 227 20.84 35.93 23.35
N ALA A 228 21.97 35.45 22.83
CA ALA A 228 21.99 34.39 21.83
C ALA A 228 21.42 33.06 22.38
N VAL A 229 21.77 32.69 23.62
CA VAL A 229 21.20 31.49 24.29
C VAL A 229 19.70 31.64 24.50
N MET A 230 19.21 32.83 24.85
CA MET A 230 17.77 33.09 24.98
C MET A 230 17.03 32.87 23.66
N TYR A 231 17.56 33.36 22.53
CA TYR A 231 16.95 33.11 21.22
C TYR A 231 17.04 31.64 20.78
N VAL A 232 18.15 30.96 21.06
CA VAL A 232 18.26 29.51 20.82
C VAL A 232 17.19 28.75 21.61
N PHE A 233 16.95 29.13 22.87
CA PHE A 233 15.91 28.51 23.68
C PHE A 233 14.50 28.83 23.16
N GLU A 234 14.21 30.09 22.85
CA GLU A 234 12.91 30.53 22.29
C GLU A 234 12.57 29.76 21.00
N TYR A 235 13.46 29.81 20.01
CA TYR A 235 13.24 29.13 18.72
C TYR A 235 13.35 27.62 18.81
N GLY A 236 14.14 27.09 19.76
CA GLY A 236 14.20 25.66 20.05
C GLY A 236 12.87 25.12 20.60
N VAL A 237 12.25 25.85 21.53
CA VAL A 237 10.92 25.50 22.05
C VAL A 237 9.86 25.62 20.96
N LEU A 238 9.85 26.71 20.20
CA LEU A 238 8.91 26.89 19.07
C LEU A 238 9.06 25.79 18.02
N GLY A 239 10.31 25.45 17.65
CA GLY A 239 10.59 24.39 16.69
C GLY A 239 10.16 23.01 17.19
N THR A 240 10.39 22.73 18.47
CA THR A 240 9.96 21.46 19.08
C THR A 240 8.44 21.36 19.13
N LEU A 241 7.74 22.44 19.50
CA LEU A 241 6.27 22.48 19.48
C LEU A 241 5.71 22.32 18.07
N ALA A 242 6.28 23.02 17.08
CA ALA A 242 5.88 22.88 15.68
C ALA A 242 6.10 21.45 15.17
N GLY A 243 7.26 20.85 15.49
CA GLY A 243 7.58 19.47 15.18
C GLY A 243 6.63 18.48 15.84
N LEU A 244 6.25 18.71 17.10
CA LEU A 244 5.30 17.87 17.84
C LEU A 244 3.90 17.92 17.20
N VAL A 245 3.40 19.12 16.91
CA VAL A 245 2.10 19.31 16.24
C VAL A 245 2.11 18.65 14.86
N GLY A 246 3.18 18.84 14.08
CA GLY A 246 3.34 18.20 12.78
C GLY A 246 3.42 16.67 12.88
N SER A 247 4.15 16.15 13.86
CA SER A 247 4.30 14.71 14.13
C SER A 247 2.96 14.05 14.48
N ILE A 248 2.18 14.67 15.38
CA ILE A 248 0.85 14.20 15.77
C ILE A 248 -0.08 14.23 14.55
N GLY A 249 -0.08 15.33 13.80
CA GLY A 249 -0.86 15.45 12.57
C GLY A 249 -0.52 14.38 11.53
N ALA A 250 0.77 14.09 11.33
CA ALA A 250 1.25 13.06 10.43
C ALA A 250 0.82 11.65 10.88
N LEU A 251 0.90 11.34 12.18
CA LEU A 251 0.44 10.05 12.73
C LEU A 251 -1.08 9.88 12.54
N ALA A 252 -1.86 10.91 12.89
CA ALA A 252 -3.32 10.89 12.75
C ALA A 252 -3.73 10.72 11.29
N LEU A 253 -3.10 11.47 10.38
CA LEU A 253 -3.40 11.39 8.95
C LEU A 253 -3.00 10.03 8.35
N THR A 254 -1.83 9.51 8.72
CA THR A 254 -1.38 8.19 8.26
C THR A 254 -2.34 7.11 8.73
N TRP A 255 -2.70 7.13 10.03
CA TRP A 255 -3.66 6.18 10.60
C TRP A 255 -5.02 6.24 9.89
N ALA A 256 -5.56 7.44 9.69
CA ALA A 256 -6.84 7.63 9.01
C ALA A 256 -6.78 7.13 7.55
N LEU A 257 -5.73 7.46 6.82
CA LEU A 257 -5.55 7.05 5.43
C LEU A 257 -5.43 5.53 5.29
N THR A 258 -4.59 4.90 6.12
CA THR A 258 -4.42 3.44 6.09
C THR A 258 -5.70 2.70 6.44
N ARG A 259 -6.49 3.22 7.39
CA ARG A 259 -7.68 2.54 7.87
C ARG A 259 -8.93 2.79 7.03
N GLN A 260 -9.11 3.99 6.50
CA GLN A 260 -10.35 4.40 5.83
C GLN A 260 -10.28 4.34 4.31
N VAL A 261 -9.09 4.48 3.72
CA VAL A 261 -8.93 4.61 2.27
C VAL A 261 -8.21 3.41 1.68
N LEU A 262 -7.13 2.96 2.32
CA LEU A 262 -6.25 1.93 1.77
C LEU A 262 -6.56 0.51 2.25
N ASP A 263 -7.23 0.38 3.42
CA ASP A 263 -7.49 -0.89 4.10
C ASP A 263 -6.25 -1.79 4.27
N VAL A 264 -5.12 -1.15 4.58
CA VAL A 264 -3.83 -1.81 4.82
C VAL A 264 -3.52 -1.76 6.31
N PRO A 265 -2.88 -2.81 6.90
CA PRO A 265 -2.44 -2.77 8.28
C PRO A 265 -1.55 -1.55 8.55
N TRP A 266 -1.99 -0.73 9.51
CA TRP A 266 -1.24 0.44 9.92
C TRP A 266 0.01 0.02 10.69
N THR A 267 1.18 0.39 10.19
CA THR A 267 2.47 0.17 10.85
C THR A 267 3.10 1.52 11.19
N PRO A 268 3.20 1.90 12.48
CA PRO A 268 3.84 3.15 12.85
C PRO A 268 5.34 3.08 12.53
N ALA A 269 5.86 4.15 11.93
CA ALA A 269 7.29 4.32 11.66
C ALA A 269 7.90 5.37 12.62
N PRO A 270 8.14 5.04 13.90
CA PRO A 270 8.54 6.02 14.91
C PRO A 270 9.85 6.71 14.58
N ALA A 271 10.81 6.01 13.97
CA ALA A 271 12.09 6.58 13.56
C ALA A 271 11.92 7.72 12.54
N ILE A 272 11.06 7.53 11.54
CA ILE A 272 10.78 8.55 10.50
C ILE A 272 10.02 9.72 11.12
N ASN A 273 9.05 9.45 11.97
CA ASN A 273 8.23 10.48 12.59
C ASN A 273 9.04 11.35 13.58
N ILE A 274 9.84 10.73 14.45
CA ILE A 274 10.76 11.45 15.35
C ILE A 274 11.82 12.18 14.54
N GLY A 275 12.35 11.56 13.48
CA GLY A 275 13.27 12.21 12.55
C GLY A 275 12.69 13.49 11.95
N GLY A 276 11.44 13.45 11.47
CA GLY A 276 10.73 14.61 10.94
C GLY A 276 10.49 15.71 11.99
N MET A 277 10.14 15.34 13.22
CA MET A 277 10.00 16.26 14.35
C MET A 277 11.33 16.98 14.63
N LEU A 278 12.44 16.23 14.72
CA LEU A 278 13.76 16.80 14.99
C LEU A 278 14.24 17.69 13.84
N VAL A 279 14.04 17.28 12.59
CA VAL A 279 14.36 18.11 11.43
C VAL A 279 13.57 19.42 11.46
N THR A 280 12.28 19.36 11.78
CA THR A 280 11.44 20.57 11.90
C THR A 280 11.97 21.49 13.01
N ALA A 281 12.30 20.94 14.17
CA ALA A 281 12.85 21.71 15.28
C ALA A 281 14.18 22.39 14.91
N VAL A 282 15.09 21.66 14.25
CA VAL A 282 16.37 22.19 13.77
C VAL A 282 16.15 23.28 12.72
N VAL A 283 15.25 23.07 11.76
CA VAL A 283 14.96 24.07 10.72
C VAL A 283 14.43 25.37 11.33
N VAL A 284 13.45 25.29 12.23
CA VAL A 284 12.89 26.48 12.91
C VAL A 284 13.95 27.18 13.75
N LEU A 285 14.77 26.42 14.49
CA LEU A 285 15.86 26.96 15.28
C LEU A 285 16.87 27.71 14.39
N VAL A 286 17.34 27.09 13.32
CA VAL A 286 18.34 27.67 12.41
C VAL A 286 17.77 28.92 11.73
N VAL A 287 16.56 28.85 11.18
CA VAL A 287 15.93 29.99 10.50
C VAL A 287 15.64 31.14 11.47
N GLY A 288 15.12 30.85 12.67
CA GLY A 288 14.81 31.86 13.68
C GLY A 288 16.07 32.56 14.21
N VAL A 289 17.11 31.80 14.54
CA VAL A 289 18.40 32.36 14.99
C VAL A 289 19.07 33.15 13.87
N ALA A 290 19.15 32.61 12.65
CA ALA A 290 19.73 33.30 11.50
C ALA A 290 19.04 34.65 11.22
N SER A 291 17.71 34.68 11.29
CA SER A 291 16.91 35.90 11.11
C SER A 291 17.16 36.94 12.20
N SER A 292 17.62 36.51 13.38
CA SER A 292 17.88 37.37 14.55
C SER A 292 19.35 37.80 14.70
N VAL A 293 20.27 37.35 13.83
CA VAL A 293 21.71 37.66 13.92
C VAL A 293 21.97 39.17 13.82
N ASP A 294 21.22 39.89 13.00
CA ASP A 294 21.32 41.34 12.85
C ASP A 294 21.08 42.10 14.16
N VAL A 295 20.16 41.59 14.99
CA VAL A 295 19.80 42.16 16.29
C VAL A 295 20.97 42.02 17.27
N LEU A 296 21.68 40.90 17.20
CA LEU A 296 22.86 40.64 18.03
C LEU A 296 24.06 41.53 17.65
N ARG A 297 24.22 41.86 16.37
CA ARG A 297 25.39 42.59 15.83
C ARG A 297 25.28 44.12 15.92
N ARG A 298 24.08 44.72 16.00
CA ARG A 298 23.93 46.18 16.07
C ARG A 298 24.25 46.74 17.47
N LYS A 299 24.98 47.87 17.49
CA LYS A 299 25.37 48.56 18.73
C LYS A 299 24.16 49.33 19.32
N PRO A 300 23.90 49.26 20.65
CA PRO A 300 22.70 49.81 21.30
C PRO A 300 22.51 51.33 21.16
N LEU A 301 23.61 52.06 20.94
CA LEU A 301 23.68 53.52 21.07
C LEU A 301 22.98 54.30 19.93
N LEU A 302 22.64 53.66 18.81
CA LEU A 302 21.98 54.34 17.69
C LEU A 302 20.45 54.32 17.77
N THR A 303 19.86 53.40 18.54
CA THR A 303 18.40 53.22 18.63
C THR A 303 17.75 54.05 19.73
N LEU A 304 18.47 54.34 20.83
CA LEU A 304 17.99 55.14 21.97
C LEU A 304 18.12 56.66 21.77
N ARG A 305 18.66 57.11 20.63
CA ARG A 305 18.90 58.53 20.32
C ARG A 305 17.93 59.12 19.30
N THR A 306 16.95 58.31 18.88
CA THR A 306 15.94 58.63 17.86
C THR A 306 14.53 58.78 18.42
N GLU A 307 14.37 58.68 19.75
CA GLU A 307 13.27 59.29 20.53
C GLU A 307 13.82 60.50 21.28
#